data_AF-A0A7J8J6P1-F1
#
_entry.id   AF-A0A7J8J6P1-F1
#
_cell.length_a   1.000
_cell.length_b   1.000
_cell.length_c   1.000
_cell.angle_alpha   90.00
_cell.angle_beta   90.00
_cell.angle_gamma   90.00
#
_symmetry.space_group_name_H-M   'P 1'
#
loop_
_entity.id
_entity.type
_entity.pdbx_description
1 polymer ?
#
loop_
_entity_poly.entity_id
_entity_poly.type
_entity_poly.pdbx_seq_one_letter_code
_entity_poly.pdbx_strand_id
1 'polypeptide(L)'
;MRRQRNRSQMKEQNKTSGKELSEMEISNLTDAEFKTLLIRMLNGLSENLSELSEGLKSIKKDQSEIKEALTEIKNNLHRFHSRVGKAKKPSIDLEYKEGKNTQSEQQKEKRIQKNQDSVRSLWDSFKRANICILGVPEGEEREQEIENLFETI
;
A
#
# COMPACT_ATOMS: atom_id res chain seq x y z
N MET A 1 10.23 5.63 29.99
CA MET A 1 11.13 5.07 31.02
C MET A 1 10.43 3.92 31.74
N ARG A 2 10.51 2.68 31.20
CA ARG A 2 9.92 1.48 31.83
C ARG A 2 11.04 0.65 32.44
N ARG A 3 11.01 0.47 33.76
CA ARG A 3 11.95 -0.37 34.52
C ARG A 3 11.73 -1.84 34.13
N GLN A 4 12.65 -2.42 33.38
CA GLN A 4 12.81 -3.87 33.31
C GLN A 4 13.25 -4.37 34.69
N ARG A 5 12.37 -5.08 35.40
CA ARG A 5 12.76 -5.85 36.58
C ARG A 5 13.46 -7.11 36.11
N ASN A 6 14.73 -7.23 36.50
CA ASN A 6 15.59 -8.40 36.36
C ASN A 6 14.84 -9.70 36.73
N ARG A 7 14.46 -10.50 35.72
CA ARG A 7 13.99 -11.89 35.89
C ARG A 7 15.15 -12.88 36.05
N SER A 8 16.38 -12.45 35.79
CA SER A 8 17.58 -13.29 35.75
C SER A 8 18.17 -13.63 37.13
N GLN A 9 17.79 -12.91 38.20
CA GLN A 9 18.42 -13.08 39.53
C GLN A 9 17.66 -14.01 40.50
N MET A 10 16.47 -14.53 40.15
CA MET A 10 15.70 -15.40 41.07
C MET A 10 15.75 -16.91 40.74
N LYS A 11 16.53 -17.34 39.74
CA LYS A 11 16.64 -18.78 39.40
C LYS A 11 17.89 -19.48 39.96
N GLU A 12 18.66 -18.84 40.83
CA GLU A 12 19.96 -19.39 41.27
C GLU A 12 19.94 -20.11 42.63
N GLN A 13 18.77 -20.30 43.26
CA GLN A 13 18.69 -20.87 44.61
C GLN A 13 18.05 -22.25 44.76
N ASN A 14 17.64 -22.92 43.67
CA ASN A 14 17.21 -24.32 43.73
C ASN A 14 18.07 -25.23 42.84
N LYS A 15 19.38 -24.95 42.76
CA LYS A 15 20.31 -25.92 42.19
C LYS A 15 20.63 -26.94 43.29
N THR A 16 19.73 -27.89 43.51
CA THR A 16 20.09 -29.12 44.22
C THR A 16 21.34 -29.65 43.55
N SER A 17 22.47 -29.62 44.25
CA SER A 17 23.70 -30.21 43.75
C SER A 17 23.44 -31.71 43.67
N GLY A 18 23.05 -32.18 42.48
CA GLY A 18 23.14 -33.57 42.11
C GLY A 18 24.63 -33.90 42.09
N LYS A 19 25.22 -34.11 43.26
CA LYS A 19 26.54 -34.71 43.37
C LYS A 19 26.33 -36.13 42.87
N GLU A 20 26.74 -36.39 41.62
CA GLU A 20 26.86 -37.75 41.11
C GLU A 20 27.82 -38.48 42.05
N LEU A 21 27.28 -39.41 42.83
CA LEU A 21 28.10 -40.28 43.68
C LEU A 21 28.72 -41.32 42.77
N SER A 22 30.02 -41.53 42.94
CA SER A 22 30.74 -42.59 42.24
C SER A 22 30.23 -43.97 42.68
N GLU A 23 30.33 -44.98 41.82
CA GLU A 23 29.90 -46.36 42.14
C GLU A 23 30.54 -46.90 43.44
N MET A 24 31.79 -46.51 43.72
CA MET A 24 32.53 -46.87 44.94
C MET A 24 32.00 -46.19 46.21
N GLU A 25 31.38 -45.00 46.10
CA GLU A 25 30.70 -44.33 47.21
C GLU A 25 29.33 -44.96 47.50
N ILE A 26 28.65 -45.49 46.46
CA ILE A 26 27.34 -46.13 46.60
C ILE A 26 27.47 -47.52 47.24
N SER A 27 28.51 -48.30 46.90
CA SER A 27 28.72 -49.65 47.44
C SER A 27 29.03 -49.69 48.94
N ASN A 28 29.48 -48.57 49.51
CA ASN A 28 29.87 -48.46 50.92
C ASN A 28 28.76 -47.90 51.82
N LEU A 29 27.58 -47.61 51.27
CA LEU A 29 26.45 -47.06 52.03
C LEU A 29 25.83 -48.13 52.94
N THR A 30 25.44 -47.72 54.15
CA THR A 30 24.53 -48.50 54.97
C THR A 30 23.11 -48.51 54.38
N ASP A 31 22.29 -49.49 54.76
CA ASP A 31 20.91 -49.61 54.27
C ASP A 31 20.06 -48.34 54.55
N ALA A 32 20.27 -47.69 55.69
CA ALA A 32 19.58 -46.44 56.03
C ALA A 32 20.01 -45.26 55.16
N GLU A 33 21.31 -45.15 54.85
CA GLU A 33 21.85 -44.11 53.96
C GLU A 33 21.41 -44.33 52.51
N PHE A 34 21.41 -45.58 52.05
CA PHE A 34 20.91 -45.95 50.73
C PHE A 34 19.41 -45.63 50.58
N LYS A 35 18.57 -45.99 51.56
CA LYS A 35 17.14 -45.63 51.59
C LYS A 35 16.93 -44.12 51.56
N THR A 36 17.72 -43.36 52.32
CA THR A 36 17.66 -41.90 52.33
C THR A 36 18.05 -41.32 50.96
N LEU A 37 19.07 -41.87 50.32
CA LEU A 37 19.49 -41.49 48.97
C LEU A 37 18.39 -41.74 47.94
N LEU A 38 17.73 -42.91 47.97
CA LEU A 38 16.60 -43.22 47.09
C LEU A 38 15.44 -42.24 47.27
N ILE A 39 15.05 -41.96 48.52
CA ILE A 39 13.97 -40.99 48.80
C ILE A 39 14.33 -39.61 48.23
N ARG A 40 15.56 -39.17 48.42
CA ARG A 40 16.03 -37.88 47.87
C ARG A 40 15.96 -37.85 46.34
N MET A 41 16.40 -38.91 45.66
CA MET A 41 16.33 -38.99 44.20
C MET A 41 14.89 -39.01 43.69
N LEU A 42 14.01 -39.78 44.34
CA LEU A 42 12.59 -39.85 44.00
C LEU A 42 11.88 -38.50 44.19
N ASN A 43 12.19 -37.79 45.27
CA ASN A 43 11.66 -36.45 45.52
C ASN A 43 12.11 -35.47 44.42
N GLY A 44 13.40 -35.48 44.06
CA GLY A 44 13.90 -34.63 42.97
C GLY A 44 13.27 -34.95 41.61
N LEU A 45 13.04 -36.23 41.30
CA LEU A 45 12.30 -36.63 40.10
C LEU A 45 10.85 -36.15 40.13
N SER A 46 10.18 -36.27 41.28
CA SER A 46 8.80 -35.82 41.48
C SER A 46 8.66 -34.31 41.26
N GLU A 47 9.55 -33.51 41.84
CA GLU A 47 9.58 -32.05 41.69
C GLU A 47 9.79 -31.63 40.22
N ASN A 48 10.76 -32.26 39.53
CA ASN A 48 11.02 -31.99 38.12
C ASN A 48 9.82 -32.35 37.22
N LEU A 49 9.15 -33.47 37.49
CA LEU A 49 7.93 -33.85 36.77
C LEU A 49 6.79 -32.87 37.00
N SER A 50 6.67 -32.33 38.22
CA SER A 50 5.70 -31.29 38.53
C SER A 50 5.97 -30.00 37.75
N GLU A 51 7.23 -29.54 37.70
CA GLU A 51 7.61 -28.35 36.94
C GLU A 51 7.36 -28.54 35.43
N LEU A 52 7.72 -29.71 34.86
CA LEU A 52 7.42 -30.04 33.48
C LEU A 52 5.91 -30.08 33.18
N SER A 53 5.10 -30.58 34.11
CA SER A 53 3.65 -30.62 33.98
C SER A 53 3.05 -29.22 33.90
N GLU A 54 3.48 -28.30 34.77
CA GLU A 54 3.04 -26.90 34.74
C GLU A 54 3.50 -26.19 33.47
N GLY A 55 4.75 -26.43 33.04
CA GLY A 55 5.25 -25.96 31.75
C GLY A 55 4.38 -26.42 30.58
N LEU A 56 4.01 -27.70 30.55
CA LEU A 56 3.14 -28.25 29.51
C LEU A 56 1.75 -27.58 29.50
N LYS A 57 1.16 -27.31 30.68
CA LYS A 57 -0.13 -26.60 30.78
C LYS A 57 -0.04 -25.19 30.21
N SER A 58 1.02 -24.44 30.52
CA SER A 58 1.24 -23.10 29.96
C SER A 58 1.40 -23.13 28.44
N ILE A 59 2.20 -24.04 27.89
CA ILE A 59 2.40 -24.19 26.44
C ILE A 59 1.07 -24.51 25.74
N LYS A 60 0.27 -25.41 26.32
CA LYS A 60 -1.03 -25.78 25.77
C LYS A 60 -2.00 -24.59 25.75
N LYS A 61 -1.95 -23.74 26.77
CA LYS A 61 -2.73 -22.49 26.82
C LYS A 61 -2.30 -21.54 25.70
N ASP A 62 -0.99 -21.27 25.58
CA ASP A 62 -0.44 -20.39 24.54
C ASP A 62 -0.79 -20.90 23.13
N GLN A 63 -0.73 -22.21 22.91
CA GLN A 63 -1.15 -22.83 21.64
C GLN A 63 -2.63 -22.57 21.33
N SER A 64 -3.51 -22.59 22.34
CA SER A 64 -4.93 -22.29 22.14
C SER A 64 -5.16 -20.84 21.76
N GLU A 65 -4.47 -19.90 22.44
CA GLU A 65 -4.55 -18.46 22.15
C GLU A 65 -4.03 -18.16 20.73
N ILE A 66 -2.90 -18.78 20.33
CA ILE A 66 -2.37 -18.66 18.97
C ILE A 66 -3.37 -19.17 17.92
N LYS A 67 -4.04 -20.30 18.19
CA LYS A 67 -5.02 -20.88 17.26
C LYS A 67 -6.24 -19.97 17.07
N GLU A 68 -6.70 -19.32 18.14
CA GLU A 68 -7.78 -18.35 18.09
C GLU A 68 -7.38 -17.11 17.27
N ALA A 69 -6.21 -16.53 17.56
CA ALA A 69 -5.68 -15.39 16.82
C ALA A 69 -5.51 -15.69 15.31
N LEU A 70 -5.00 -16.89 14.96
CA LEU A 70 -4.90 -17.33 13.57
C LEU A 70 -6.25 -17.42 12.88
N THR A 71 -7.28 -17.88 13.60
CA THR A 71 -8.64 -17.97 13.06
C THR A 71 -9.22 -16.59 12.80
N GLU A 72 -9.00 -15.64 13.71
CA GLU A 72 -9.40 -14.25 13.53
C GLU A 72 -8.69 -13.58 12.34
N ILE A 73 -7.36 -13.74 12.24
CA ILE A 73 -6.56 -13.23 11.11
C ILE A 73 -7.10 -13.79 9.79
N LYS A 74 -7.38 -15.09 9.71
CA LYS A 74 -7.94 -15.74 8.51
C LYS A 74 -9.27 -15.12 8.10
N ASN A 75 -10.18 -14.89 9.06
CA ASN A 75 -11.48 -14.28 8.79
C ASN A 75 -11.34 -12.83 8.32
N ASN A 76 -10.45 -12.06 8.94
CA ASN A 76 -10.14 -10.69 8.54
C ASN A 76 -9.56 -10.61 7.13
N LEU A 77 -8.64 -11.50 6.78
CA LEU A 77 -8.08 -11.60 5.43
C LEU A 77 -9.17 -11.90 4.39
N HIS A 78 -10.06 -12.85 4.68
CA HIS A 78 -11.17 -13.18 3.79
C HIS A 78 -12.11 -11.97 3.58
N ARG A 79 -12.44 -11.25 4.66
CA ARG A 79 -13.23 -10.01 4.59
C ARG A 79 -12.53 -8.93 3.76
N PHE A 80 -11.23 -8.76 3.95
CA PHE A 80 -10.42 -7.79 3.19
C PHE A 80 -10.37 -8.15 1.71
N HIS A 81 -10.12 -9.41 1.37
CA HIS A 81 -10.13 -9.91 -0.01
C HIS A 81 -11.48 -9.64 -0.70
N SER A 82 -12.59 -9.89 -0.02
CA SER A 82 -13.93 -9.56 -0.56
C SER A 82 -14.10 -8.05 -0.82
N ARG A 83 -13.65 -7.19 0.11
CA ARG A 83 -13.71 -5.73 -0.05
C ARG A 83 -12.85 -5.25 -1.22
N VAL A 84 -11.62 -5.73 -1.33
CA VAL A 84 -10.72 -5.41 -2.45
C VAL A 84 -11.33 -5.84 -3.78
N GLY A 85 -11.91 -7.04 -3.86
CA GLY A 85 -12.60 -7.51 -5.07
C GLY A 85 -13.77 -6.60 -5.46
N LYS A 86 -14.51 -6.07 -4.48
CA LYS A 86 -15.59 -5.10 -4.73
C LYS A 86 -15.06 -3.74 -5.17
N ALA A 87 -13.98 -3.24 -4.57
CA ALA A 87 -13.38 -1.94 -4.91
C ALA A 87 -12.67 -1.93 -6.27
N LYS A 88 -12.13 -3.08 -6.70
CA LYS A 88 -11.43 -3.22 -7.99
C LYS A 88 -12.36 -3.02 -9.19
N LYS A 89 -13.63 -3.41 -9.09
CA LYS A 89 -14.62 -3.28 -10.18
C LYS A 89 -14.90 -1.80 -10.56
N PRO A 90 -15.32 -0.92 -9.61
CA PRO A 90 -15.45 0.51 -9.89
C PRO A 90 -14.17 1.16 -10.40
N SER A 91 -12.99 0.73 -9.93
CA SER A 91 -11.71 1.27 -10.39
C SER A 91 -11.52 1.07 -11.89
N ILE A 92 -11.80 -0.15 -12.40
CA ILE A 92 -11.71 -0.47 -13.83
C ILE A 92 -12.74 0.34 -14.63
N ASP A 93 -13.96 0.47 -14.11
CA ASP A 93 -15.02 1.25 -14.78
C ASP A 93 -14.67 2.75 -14.85
N LEU A 94 -14.03 3.29 -13.82
CA LEU A 94 -13.56 4.68 -13.79
C LEU A 94 -12.40 4.90 -14.77
N GLU A 95 -11.39 4.01 -14.79
CA GLU A 95 -10.29 4.06 -15.77
C GLU A 95 -10.82 4.05 -17.22
N TYR A 96 -11.82 3.21 -17.51
CA TYR A 96 -12.42 3.15 -18.83
C TYR A 96 -13.18 4.43 -19.20
N LYS A 97 -13.92 5.01 -18.25
CA LYS A 97 -14.63 6.29 -18.45
C LYS A 97 -13.66 7.45 -18.67
N GLU A 98 -12.57 7.49 -17.89
CA GLU A 98 -11.53 8.50 -18.02
C GLU A 98 -10.88 8.42 -19.42
N GLY A 99 -10.51 7.22 -19.88
CA GLY A 99 -9.99 7.02 -21.23
C GLY A 99 -10.92 7.53 -22.33
N LYS A 100 -12.23 7.28 -22.20
CA LYS A 100 -13.24 7.82 -23.13
C LYS A 100 -13.30 9.35 -23.12
N ASN A 101 -13.24 9.95 -21.94
CA ASN A 101 -13.29 11.40 -21.80
C ASN A 101 -12.07 12.05 -22.44
N THR A 102 -10.87 11.56 -22.15
CA THR A 102 -9.61 12.05 -22.74
C THR A 102 -9.64 11.97 -24.26
N GLN A 103 -10.15 10.87 -24.83
CA GLN A 103 -10.30 10.74 -26.28
C GLN A 103 -11.29 11.77 -26.85
N SER A 104 -12.40 12.02 -26.16
CA SER A 104 -13.39 13.03 -26.56
C SER A 104 -12.81 14.44 -26.53
N GLU A 105 -12.05 14.78 -25.49
CA GLU A 105 -11.39 16.07 -25.33
C GLU A 105 -10.37 16.32 -26.44
N GLN A 106 -9.52 15.32 -26.76
CA GLN A 106 -8.58 15.42 -27.87
C GLN A 106 -9.28 15.66 -29.22
N GLN A 107 -10.44 15.03 -29.45
CA GLN A 107 -11.21 15.28 -30.68
C GLN A 107 -11.79 16.69 -30.71
N LYS A 108 -12.30 17.20 -29.59
CA LYS A 108 -12.80 18.58 -29.47
C LYS A 108 -11.67 19.58 -29.71
N GLU A 109 -10.51 19.35 -29.12
CA GLU A 109 -9.33 20.22 -29.28
C GLU A 109 -8.87 20.29 -30.74
N LYS A 110 -8.79 19.15 -31.44
CA LYS A 110 -8.51 19.13 -32.89
C LYS A 110 -9.51 19.93 -33.72
N ARG A 111 -10.80 19.87 -33.37
CA ARG A 111 -11.85 20.66 -34.04
C ARG A 111 -11.69 22.16 -33.75
N ILE A 112 -11.39 22.53 -32.52
CA ILE A 112 -11.15 23.92 -32.12
C ILE A 112 -9.94 24.47 -32.87
N GLN A 113 -8.84 23.72 -32.94
CA GLN A 113 -7.64 24.12 -33.68
C GLN A 113 -7.96 24.38 -35.16
N LYS A 114 -8.65 23.44 -35.82
CA LYS A 114 -9.06 23.61 -37.22
C LYS A 114 -9.95 24.84 -37.43
N ASN A 115 -10.86 25.11 -36.50
CA ASN A 115 -11.73 26.29 -36.56
C ASN A 115 -10.92 27.58 -36.37
N GLN A 116 -9.98 27.60 -35.43
CA GLN A 116 -9.08 28.76 -35.22
C GLN A 116 -8.24 29.05 -36.47
N ASP A 117 -7.67 28.03 -37.10
CA ASP A 117 -6.89 28.17 -38.33
C ASP A 117 -7.76 28.71 -39.47
N SER A 118 -9.01 28.24 -39.55
CA SER A 118 -9.99 28.70 -40.55
C SER A 118 -10.37 30.18 -40.33
N VAL A 119 -10.61 30.59 -39.09
CA VAL A 119 -10.89 32.01 -38.74
C VAL A 119 -9.70 32.90 -39.06
N ARG A 120 -8.48 32.45 -38.76
CA ARG A 120 -7.25 33.20 -39.09
C ARG A 120 -7.11 33.39 -40.60
N SER A 121 -7.34 32.33 -41.39
CA SER A 121 -7.32 32.39 -42.85
C SER A 121 -8.36 33.36 -43.43
N LEU A 122 -9.59 33.33 -42.90
CA LEU A 122 -10.65 34.26 -43.30
C LEU A 122 -10.28 35.71 -42.96
N TRP A 123 -9.72 35.96 -41.78
CA TRP A 123 -9.26 37.28 -41.36
C TRP A 123 -8.14 37.81 -42.26
N ASP A 124 -7.15 36.98 -42.61
CA ASP A 124 -6.08 37.36 -43.54
C ASP A 124 -6.63 37.63 -44.95
N SER A 125 -7.65 36.90 -45.37
CA SER A 125 -8.34 37.12 -46.65
C SER A 125 -9.12 38.44 -46.66
N PHE A 126 -9.82 38.76 -45.57
CA PHE A 126 -10.52 40.04 -45.41
C PHE A 126 -9.53 41.23 -45.41
N LYS A 127 -8.39 41.11 -44.72
CA LYS A 127 -7.33 42.13 -44.78
C LYS A 127 -6.84 42.38 -46.20
N ARG A 128 -6.54 41.31 -46.94
CA ARG A 128 -6.13 41.42 -48.36
C ARG A 128 -7.22 42.07 -49.21
N ALA A 129 -8.48 41.64 -49.06
CA ALA A 129 -9.60 42.20 -49.80
C ALA A 129 -9.79 43.70 -49.51
N ASN A 130 -9.69 44.13 -48.24
CA ASN A 130 -9.78 45.54 -47.88
C ASN A 130 -8.64 46.38 -48.47
N ILE A 131 -7.41 45.84 -48.55
CA ILE A 131 -6.30 46.50 -49.25
C ILE A 131 -6.61 46.61 -50.75
N CYS A 132 -7.22 45.60 -51.38
CA CYS A 132 -7.62 45.69 -52.80
C CYS A 132 -8.78 46.67 -53.03
N ILE A 133 -9.71 46.82 -52.08
CA ILE A 133 -10.88 47.71 -52.19
C ILE A 133 -10.50 49.17 -51.91
N LEU A 134 -9.66 49.42 -50.90
CA LEU A 134 -9.14 50.76 -50.58
C LEU A 134 -7.96 51.15 -51.47
N GLY A 135 -7.24 50.16 -52.00
CA GLY A 135 -6.28 50.29 -53.09
C GLY A 135 -6.98 50.47 -54.42
N VAL A 136 -7.78 51.52 -54.55
CA VAL A 136 -7.80 52.27 -55.80
C VAL A 136 -6.33 52.63 -56.07
N PRO A 137 -5.74 52.34 -57.24
CA PRO A 137 -4.44 52.91 -57.55
C PRO A 137 -4.59 54.43 -57.41
N GLU A 138 -3.86 55.00 -56.47
CA GLU A 138 -3.80 56.44 -56.24
C GLU A 138 -3.14 57.04 -57.48
N GLY A 139 -3.95 57.33 -58.50
CA GLY A 139 -3.54 57.86 -59.79
C GLY A 139 -3.60 56.85 -60.93
N GLU A 140 -4.73 56.79 -61.63
CA GLU A 140 -4.77 56.73 -63.10
C GLU A 140 -6.21 57.00 -63.60
N GLU A 141 -6.39 58.25 -64.02
CA GLU A 141 -7.24 58.72 -65.13
C GLU A 141 -8.71 58.30 -65.20
N ARG A 142 -9.59 59.08 -64.56
CA ARG A 142 -11.00 59.21 -64.98
C ARG A 142 -11.48 60.67 -64.93
N GLU A 143 -10.76 61.56 -65.59
CA GLU A 143 -11.19 62.96 -65.82
C GLU A 143 -11.60 63.28 -67.27
N GLN A 144 -11.53 62.33 -68.22
CA GLN A 144 -11.78 62.64 -69.64
C GLN A 144 -13.22 62.44 -70.16
N GLU A 145 -14.21 62.10 -69.33
CA GLU A 145 -15.58 61.87 -69.82
C GLU A 145 -16.61 62.97 -69.46
N ILE A 146 -16.25 64.00 -68.68
CA ILE A 146 -17.22 64.98 -68.18
C ILE A 146 -17.21 66.31 -68.97
N GLU A 147 -16.14 66.62 -69.70
CA GLU A 147 -16.00 67.91 -70.40
C GLU A 147 -16.83 68.02 -71.70
N ASN A 148 -17.27 66.91 -72.30
CA ASN A 148 -18.03 66.92 -73.56
C ASN A 148 -19.55 67.14 -73.42
N LEU A 149 -20.08 67.35 -72.21
CA LEU A 149 -21.54 67.48 -71.99
C LEU A 149 -22.03 68.94 -71.93
N PHE A 150 -21.13 69.93 -71.87
CA PHE A 150 -21.49 71.33 -71.62
C PHE A 150 -21.30 72.29 -72.82
N GLU A 151 -20.86 71.81 -73.98
CA GLU A 151 -20.65 72.61 -75.21
C GLU A 151 -21.88 72.67 -76.15
N THR A 152 -23.08 72.33 -75.70
CA THR A 152 -24.30 72.49 -76.52
C THR A 152 -25.48 72.97 -75.68
N ILE A 153 -25.46 74.25 -75.30
CA ILE A 153 -26.64 75.08 -75.01
C ILE A 153 -26.43 76.44 -75.65
#